data_AF-A0A2E5YFX4-F1
#
_entry.id   AF-A0A2E5YFX4-F1
#
_cell.length_a   1.000
_cell.length_b   1.000
_cell.length_c   1.000
_cell.angle_alpha   90.00
_cell.angle_beta   90.00
_cell.angle_gamma   90.00
#
_symmetry.space_group_name_H-M   'P 1'
#
loop_
_entity.id
_entity.type
_entity.pdbx_description
1 polymer ?
#
loop_
_entity_poly.entity_id
_entity_poly.type
_entity_poly.pdbx_seq_one_letter_code
_entity_poly.pdbx_strand_id
1 'polypeptide(L)' 'MDITDEQWAFIEPLYSKPPPRSDGRRRPRRDPRDVVNGILWILRTGVQWADLPDRYPPYQTSHR' A
#
# COMPACT_ATOMS: atom_id res chain seq x y z
N MET A 1 -12.26 5.00 -0.02
CA MET A 1 -12.81 3.89 -0.82
C MET A 1 -11.70 2.89 -0.85
N ASP A 2 -11.98 1.74 -0.28
CA ASP A 2 -11.01 0.69 -0.08
C ASP A 2 -11.53 -0.53 -0.82
N ILE A 3 -10.62 -1.33 -1.37
CA ILE A 3 -10.98 -2.55 -2.07
C ILE A 3 -11.73 -3.49 -1.14
N THR A 4 -12.71 -4.22 -1.67
CA THR A 4 -13.44 -5.21 -0.88
C THR A 4 -12.54 -6.40 -0.55
N ASP A 5 -12.96 -7.22 0.43
CA ASP A 5 -12.22 -8.43 0.79
C ASP A 5 -12.16 -9.40 -0.40
N GLU A 6 -13.22 -9.51 -1.20
CA GLU A 6 -13.22 -10.37 -2.39
C GLU A 6 -12.23 -9.88 -3.43
N GLN A 7 -12.19 -8.56 -3.69
CA GLN A 7 -11.22 -7.98 -4.63
C GLN A 7 -9.80 -8.15 -4.13
N TRP A 8 -9.57 -7.98 -2.83
CA TRP A 8 -8.27 -8.20 -2.23
C TRP A 8 -7.80 -9.64 -2.38
N ALA A 9 -8.69 -10.62 -2.22
CA ALA A 9 -8.35 -12.03 -2.37
C ALA A 9 -7.80 -12.39 -3.77
N PHE A 10 -8.17 -11.65 -4.82
CA PHE A 10 -7.59 -11.81 -6.16
C PHE A 10 -6.19 -11.20 -6.30
N ILE A 11 -5.90 -10.13 -5.56
CA ILE A 11 -4.65 -9.37 -5.68
C ILE A 11 -3.60 -9.89 -4.69
N GLU A 12 -4.00 -10.29 -3.48
CA GLU A 12 -3.09 -10.76 -2.42
C GLU A 12 -2.08 -11.82 -2.91
N PRO A 13 -2.48 -12.85 -3.71
CA PRO A 13 -1.57 -13.89 -4.17
C PRO A 13 -0.42 -13.38 -5.05
N LEU A 14 -0.56 -12.21 -5.66
CA LEU A 14 0.48 -11.59 -6.50
C LEU A 14 1.63 -11.02 -5.65
N TYR A 15 1.41 -10.82 -4.35
CA TYR A 15 2.46 -10.38 -3.44
C TYR A 15 3.28 -11.57 -2.95
N SER A 16 4.55 -11.64 -3.38
CA SER A 16 5.53 -12.42 -2.64
C SER A 16 5.70 -11.75 -1.27
N LYS A 17 5.43 -12.46 -0.16
CA LYS A 17 5.71 -11.99 1.20
C LYS A 17 7.19 -12.31 1.50
N PRO A 18 8.14 -11.37 1.30
CA PRO A 18 9.52 -11.60 1.67
C PRO A 18 9.63 -11.85 3.18
N PRO A 19 10.60 -12.67 3.62
CA PRO A 19 10.77 -12.97 5.03
C PRO A 19 10.92 -11.69 5.86
N PRO A 20 10.46 -11.71 7.12
CA PRO A 20 10.72 -10.62 8.05
C PRO A 20 12.24 -10.42 8.16
N ARG A 21 12.69 -9.16 7.99
CA ARG A 21 14.11 -8.83 8.14
C ARG A 21 14.44 -8.74 9.63
N SER A 22 15.47 -9.46 10.04
CA SER A 22 15.94 -9.54 11.44
C SER A 22 16.82 -8.36 11.86
N ASP A 23 17.12 -7.42 10.97
CA ASP A 23 18.14 -6.39 11.18
C ASP A 23 17.68 -5.19 12.03
N GLY A 24 16.40 -5.07 12.37
CA GLY A 24 15.85 -4.02 13.23
C GLY A 24 16.05 -2.57 12.74
N ARG A 25 16.62 -2.39 11.54
CA ARG A 25 17.12 -1.10 11.03
C ARG A 25 16.13 -0.38 10.11
N ARG A 26 15.01 -1.00 9.76
CA ARG A 26 14.00 -0.41 8.86
C ARG A 26 12.64 -0.31 9.52
N ARG A 27 11.87 0.69 9.06
CA ARG A 27 10.46 0.88 9.45
C ARG A 27 9.67 -0.41 9.21
N PRO A 28 8.72 -0.76 10.10
CA PRO A 28 7.84 -1.89 9.90
C PRO A 28 7.19 -1.85 8.51
N ARG A 29 7.06 -3.02 7.87
CA ARG A 29 6.29 -3.11 6.62
C ARG A 29 4.84 -2.72 6.89
N ARG A 30 4.27 -1.94 5.99
CA ARG A 30 2.84 -1.59 6.00
C ARG A 30 2.04 -2.73 5.37
N ASP A 31 0.75 -2.78 5.69
CA ASP A 31 -0.16 -3.73 5.06
C ASP A 31 -0.17 -3.49 3.54
N PRO A 32 0.13 -4.51 2.71
CA PRO A 32 0.06 -4.40 1.26
C PRO A 32 -1.30 -3.89 0.76
N ARG A 33 -2.40 -4.21 1.46
CA ARG A 33 -3.74 -3.75 1.13
C ARG A 33 -3.87 -2.24 1.22
N ASP A 34 -3.32 -1.65 2.28
CA ASP A 34 -3.34 -0.21 2.51
C ASP A 34 -2.53 0.53 1.44
N VAL A 35 -1.43 -0.06 0.98
CA VAL A 35 -0.62 0.48 -0.12
C VAL A 35 -1.42 0.49 -1.42
N VAL A 36 -2.12 -0.60 -1.75
CA VAL A 36 -2.98 -0.67 -2.94
C VAL A 36 -4.11 0.34 -2.87
N ASN A 37 -4.78 0.48 -1.72
CA ASN A 37 -5.83 1.47 -1.54
C ASN A 37 -5.31 2.90 -1.78
N GLY A 38 -4.09 3.21 -1.31
CA GLY A 38 -3.45 4.50 -1.58
C GLY A 38 -3.15 4.72 -3.07
N ILE A 39 -2.62 3.70 -3.76
CA ILE A 39 -2.35 3.76 -5.21
C ILE A 39 -3.66 3.98 -5.99
N LEU A 40 -4.71 3.22 -5.69
CA LEU A 40 -6.00 3.33 -6.36
C LEU A 40 -6.65 4.69 -6.13
N TRP A 41 -6.48 5.28 -4.94
CA TRP A 41 -6.96 6.61 -4.65
C TRP A 41 -6.31 7.66 -5.57
N ILE A 42 -4.99 7.59 -5.77
CA ILE A 42 -4.26 8.48 -6.69
C ILE A 42 -4.70 8.26 -8.13
N LEU A 43 -4.77 7.01 -8.60
CA LEU A 43 -5.20 6.68 -9.96
C LEU A 43 -6.63 7.17 -10.26
N ARG A 44 -7.51 7.16 -9.26
CA ARG A 44 -8.88 7.64 -9.38
C ARG A 44 -8.99 9.16 -9.40
N THR A 45 -8.24 9.83 -8.53
CA THR A 45 -8.39 11.27 -8.31
C THR A 45 -7.48 12.11 -9.21
N GLY A 46 -6.40 11.52 -9.73
CA GLY A 46 -5.37 12.22 -10.52
C GLY A 46 -4.55 13.23 -9.71
N VAL A 47 -4.71 13.25 -8.39
CA VAL A 47 -4.02 14.17 -7.49
C VAL A 47 -2.57 13.73 -7.31
N GLN A 48 -1.69 14.66 -6.96
CA GLN A 48 -0.29 14.36 -6.71
C GLN A 48 -0.10 13.43 -5.50
N TRP A 49 0.95 12.61 -5.55
CA TRP A 49 1.33 11.73 -4.45
C TRP A 49 1.55 12.46 -3.12
N ALA A 50 1.96 13.73 -3.16
CA ALA A 50 2.17 14.56 -1.97
C ALA A 50 0.88 14.82 -1.18
N ASP A 51 -0.27 14.79 -1.85
CA ASP A 51 -1.58 15.03 -1.23
C ASP A 51 -2.31 13.72 -0.90
N LEU A 52 -1.60 12.58 -0.91
CA LEU A 52 -2.17 11.31 -0.49
C LEU A 52 -2.66 11.43 0.97
N PRO A 53 -3.95 11.15 1.26
CA PRO A 53 -4.50 11.32 2.60
C PRO A 53 -3.77 10.48 3.66
N ASP A 54 -3.60 11.03 4.86
CA ASP A 54 -2.88 10.41 5.99
C ASP A 54 -3.44 9.06 6.48
N ARG A 55 -4.67 8.71 6.05
CA ARG A 55 -5.25 7.38 6.31
C ARG A 55 -4.54 6.27 5.53
N TYR A 56 -3.81 6.60 4.48
CA TYR A 56 -3.01 5.65 3.70
C TYR A 56 -1.54 5.65 4.14
N PRO A 57 -0.77 4.60 3.80
CA PRO A 57 0.66 4.60 4.03
C PRO A 57 1.31 5.82 3.38
N PRO A 58 2.41 6.36 3.96
CA PRO A 58 3.11 7.49 3.38
C PRO A 58 3.39 7.25 1.90
N TYR A 59 3.17 8.23 1.03
CA TYR A 59 3.31 8.09 -0.43
C TYR A 59 4.68 7.53 -0.86
N GLN A 60 5.72 7.75 -0.05
CA GLN A 60 7.07 7.19 -0.18
C GLN A 60 7.11 5.65 -0.11
N THR A 61 6.06 5.01 0.41
CA THR A 61 5.88 3.55 0.44
C THR A 61 5.17 3.06 -0.82
N SER A 62 4.35 3.90 -1.43
CA SER A 62 3.49 3.54 -2.58
C SER A 62 4.10 3.88 -3.94
N HIS A 63 5.01 4.85 -4.01
CA HIS A 63 5.60 5.36 -5.26
C HIS A 63 7.06 4.92 -5.50
N ARG A 64 7.73 4.35 -4.50
CA ARG A 64 9.19 4.18 -4.51
C ARG A 64 9.68 2.99 -5.32
#